data_AF-A0A260ZRW4-F1
#
_entry.id   AF-A0A260ZRW4-F1
#
_cell.length_a   1.000
_cell.length_b   1.000
_cell.length_c   1.000
_cell.angle_alpha   90.00
_cell.angle_beta   90.00
_cell.angle_gamma   90.00
#
_symmetry.space_group_name_H-M   'P 1'
#
loop_
_entity.id
_entity.type
_entity.pdbx_description
1 polymer ?
#
loop_
_entity_poly.entity_id
_entity_poly.type
_entity_poly.pdbx_seq_one_letter_code
_entity_poly.pdbx_strand_id
1 'polypeptide(L)'
;MDATDRLMPGPEGKTPRFYEVDRGNKTESYISAVSGNPVVPEHIMLKEQAPPVEDPKKTWEPRALVVARPKNPDQIGLSEEELEQFRNDPCWKFIRTALFILFWLIWLALFAAAILLVCLSPACIVREKPNWWQTAVAYHVWVPSFQDSDGDGVGDVDGLIDRLDQLRKSGVQTVWPSPFLISDDDKTAVRSFSQMDPKLGVNQKADELIQKIHEKEMKIVISIPIATTSLEHEWFLNSASASKTPNANYSQFYTWVSKAADSNFFTEHKNLFYLHEKGNSKSAVLNWQNSNLREHMFNALSSWIDRGVDGFELLGIEYLARTPNGTEPENLPQKRGIRGNMRS
;
A
#
# COMPACT_ATOMS: atom_id res chain seq x y z
N MET A 1 -9.71 4.46 45.29
CA MET A 1 -10.25 3.11 45.05
C MET A 1 -10.72 3.10 43.62
N ASP A 2 -9.94 2.39 42.82
CA ASP A 2 -9.83 2.50 41.37
C ASP A 2 -10.95 1.70 40.68
N ALA A 3 -11.54 2.27 39.63
CA ALA A 3 -12.65 1.69 38.87
C ALA A 3 -12.15 1.30 37.49
N THR A 4 -11.49 0.15 37.41
CA THR A 4 -11.05 -0.46 36.15
C THR A 4 -12.21 -1.16 35.44
N ASP A 5 -12.26 -0.91 34.12
CA ASP A 5 -12.72 -1.79 33.05
C ASP A 5 -13.92 -2.72 33.32
N ARG A 6 -15.08 -2.30 32.81
CA ARG A 6 -16.12 -3.22 32.34
C ARG A 6 -16.34 -3.00 30.85
N LEU A 7 -15.37 -3.41 30.05
CA LEU A 7 -15.59 -3.76 28.65
C LEU A 7 -16.42 -5.05 28.59
N MET A 8 -17.47 -5.05 27.76
CA MET A 8 -18.31 -6.23 27.54
C MET A 8 -17.49 -7.38 26.92
N PRO A 9 -17.79 -8.65 27.23
CA PRO A 9 -17.11 -9.77 26.59
C PRO A 9 -17.47 -9.80 25.10
N GLY A 10 -16.46 -9.61 24.25
CA GLY A 10 -16.56 -9.84 22.82
C GLY A 10 -16.69 -11.35 22.50
N PRO A 11 -17.11 -11.71 21.29
CA PRO A 11 -17.18 -13.10 20.87
C PRO A 11 -15.79 -13.74 20.91
N GLU A 12 -15.66 -14.86 21.63
CA GLU A 12 -14.44 -15.66 21.68
C GLU A 12 -14.21 -16.31 20.31
N GLY A 13 -13.28 -15.76 19.53
CA GLY A 13 -12.84 -16.37 18.30
C GLY A 13 -12.24 -15.39 17.31
N LYS A 14 -10.90 -15.26 17.35
CA LYS A 14 -10.01 -14.50 16.46
C LYS A 14 -9.91 -13.00 16.77
N THR A 15 -8.85 -12.65 17.48
CA THR A 15 -8.38 -11.28 17.68
C THR A 15 -7.61 -10.77 16.45
N PRO A 16 -7.98 -9.63 15.85
CA PRO A 16 -7.07 -8.85 15.01
C PRO A 16 -6.11 -8.06 15.91
N ARG A 17 -4.83 -8.01 15.53
CA ARG A 17 -3.83 -7.18 16.22
C ARG A 17 -4.03 -5.70 15.86
N PHE A 18 -4.08 -4.88 16.91
CA PHE A 18 -3.88 -3.43 17.06
C PHE A 18 -3.79 -2.52 15.80
N TYR A 19 -4.50 -1.40 15.85
CA TYR A 19 -4.26 -0.20 15.04
C TYR A 19 -3.65 0.90 15.92
N GLU A 20 -2.56 1.50 15.48
CA GLU A 20 -1.94 2.66 16.10
C GLU A 20 -1.88 3.80 15.07
N VAL A 21 -2.33 5.00 15.47
CA VAL A 21 -2.35 6.20 14.62
C VAL A 21 -1.07 6.96 14.87
N ASP A 22 -0.10 6.85 13.96
CA ASP A 22 1.16 7.60 14.10
C ASP A 22 1.06 9.00 13.47
N ARG A 23 1.26 10.01 14.32
CA ARG A 23 1.30 11.42 13.97
C ARG A 23 2.75 11.84 13.77
N GLY A 24 3.14 11.89 12.50
CA GLY A 24 4.17 12.79 12.00
C GLY A 24 5.57 12.22 12.01
N ASN A 25 6.16 12.13 10.81
CA ASN A 25 7.54 12.54 10.57
C ASN A 25 7.74 12.75 9.06
N LYS A 26 8.30 13.92 8.71
CA LYS A 26 8.80 14.24 7.38
C LYS A 26 10.29 13.89 7.34
N THR A 27 10.73 13.15 6.32
CA THR A 27 12.16 12.99 6.03
C THR A 27 12.43 13.31 4.56
N GLU A 28 13.40 14.20 4.36
CA GLU A 28 13.91 14.69 3.07
C GLU A 28 14.75 13.62 2.35
N SER A 29 14.67 13.61 1.02
CA SER A 29 15.42 12.73 0.13
C SER A 29 16.53 13.49 -0.60
N TYR A 30 17.77 12.98 -0.58
CA TYR A 30 18.84 13.38 -1.49
C TYR A 30 19.05 12.29 -2.56
N ILE A 31 19.04 12.69 -3.83
CA ILE A 31 19.43 11.87 -5.00
C ILE A 31 20.77 12.42 -5.49
N SER A 32 21.79 11.56 -5.58
CA SER A 32 23.00 11.83 -6.35
C SER A 32 23.03 10.92 -7.57
N ALA A 33 23.03 11.54 -8.75
CA ALA A 33 23.21 10.87 -10.03
C ALA A 33 24.70 10.91 -10.43
N VAL A 34 25.28 9.76 -10.77
CA VAL A 34 26.62 9.68 -11.38
C VAL A 34 26.45 9.28 -12.84
N SER A 35 26.87 10.20 -13.73
CA SER A 35 26.92 10.04 -15.18
C SER A 35 28.08 9.13 -15.57
N GLY A 36 27.81 8.10 -16.38
CA GLY A 36 28.82 7.28 -17.04
C GLY A 36 29.45 8.01 -18.24
N ASN A 37 30.74 7.82 -18.45
CA ASN A 37 31.45 8.22 -19.66
C ASN A 37 31.95 6.97 -20.40
N PRO A 38 31.83 6.88 -21.74
CA PRO A 38 32.40 5.80 -22.52
C PRO A 38 33.87 6.09 -22.89
N VAL A 39 34.70 5.06 -22.89
CA VAL A 39 36.12 5.11 -23.30
C VAL A 39 36.25 4.70 -24.76
N VAL A 40 36.90 5.54 -25.58
CA VAL A 40 37.38 5.24 -26.94
C VAL A 40 38.92 5.13 -26.89
N PRO A 41 39.57 4.18 -27.60
CA PRO A 41 41.03 4.05 -27.56
C PRO A 41 41.69 4.98 -28.60
N GLU A 42 42.65 5.78 -28.14
CA GLU A 42 43.47 6.66 -28.99
C GLU A 42 44.89 6.06 -29.16
N HIS A 43 45.33 5.92 -30.41
CA HIS A 43 46.66 5.46 -30.79
C HIS A 43 47.71 6.54 -30.47
N ILE A 44 48.67 6.22 -29.59
CA ILE A 44 49.81 7.10 -29.29
C ILE A 44 51.00 6.68 -30.15
N MET A 45 51.38 7.53 -31.09
CA MET A 45 52.63 7.47 -31.86
C MET A 45 53.79 8.02 -31.00
N LEU A 46 54.86 7.24 -30.89
CA LEU A 46 56.10 7.60 -30.22
C LEU A 46 56.81 8.74 -30.99
N LYS A 47 57.16 9.82 -30.28
CA LYS A 47 58.16 10.79 -30.73
C LYS A 47 59.43 10.63 -29.90
N GLU A 48 60.50 10.31 -30.60
CA GLU A 48 61.87 10.20 -30.14
C GLU A 48 62.45 11.59 -29.88
N GLN A 49 62.95 11.83 -28.66
CA GLN A 49 63.83 12.93 -28.32
C GLN A 49 64.74 12.50 -27.15
N ALA A 50 66.03 12.34 -27.44
CA ALA A 50 67.07 12.06 -26.45
C ALA A 50 67.63 13.37 -25.83
N PRO A 51 67.82 13.46 -24.50
CA PRO A 51 68.64 14.49 -23.86
C PRO A 51 70.09 14.03 -23.64
N PRO A 52 71.03 14.97 -23.36
CA PRO A 52 72.45 14.80 -23.62
C PRO A 52 73.19 13.99 -22.55
N VAL A 53 74.31 13.41 -22.98
CA VAL A 53 75.26 12.64 -22.20
C VAL A 53 75.98 13.53 -21.18
N GLU A 54 75.75 13.30 -19.89
CA GLU A 54 76.62 13.76 -18.81
C GLU A 54 77.58 12.63 -18.41
N ASP A 55 78.87 12.97 -18.42
CA ASP A 55 79.99 12.15 -18.02
C ASP A 55 80.21 12.31 -16.50
N PRO A 56 80.33 11.21 -15.73
CA PRO A 56 81.19 11.28 -14.57
C PRO A 56 82.08 10.05 -14.44
N LYS A 57 83.39 10.31 -14.54
CA LYS A 57 84.41 9.55 -13.80
C LYS A 57 84.04 9.55 -12.31
N LYS A 58 83.50 8.42 -11.83
CA LYS A 58 83.60 7.98 -10.44
C LYS A 58 83.89 6.49 -10.44
N THR A 59 85.14 6.19 -10.09
CA THR A 59 85.68 4.87 -9.82
C THR A 59 84.87 4.17 -8.72
N TRP A 60 84.17 3.12 -9.10
CA TRP A 60 83.78 2.03 -8.22
C TRP A 60 84.20 0.74 -8.94
N GLU A 61 85.13 -0.02 -8.36
CA GLU A 61 85.44 -1.37 -8.85
C GLU A 61 84.31 -2.30 -8.38
N PRO A 62 83.50 -2.88 -9.29
CA PRO A 62 82.70 -4.03 -8.93
C PRO A 62 83.67 -5.18 -8.68
N ARG A 63 83.51 -5.89 -7.55
CA ARG A 63 83.96 -7.30 -7.51
C ARG A 63 83.43 -7.95 -8.78
N ALA A 64 84.31 -8.46 -9.62
CA ALA A 64 83.95 -9.10 -10.87
C ALA A 64 82.99 -10.27 -10.58
N LEU A 65 81.69 -9.98 -10.63
CA LEU A 65 80.70 -10.96 -11.01
C LEU A 65 81.06 -11.31 -12.43
N VAL A 66 81.69 -12.46 -12.61
CA VAL A 66 81.79 -13.10 -13.92
C VAL A 66 80.35 -13.47 -14.28
N VAL A 67 79.61 -12.50 -14.82
CA VAL A 67 78.35 -12.74 -15.49
C VAL A 67 78.75 -13.52 -16.74
N ALA A 68 78.48 -14.82 -16.73
CA ALA A 68 78.58 -15.63 -17.93
C ALA A 68 77.79 -14.92 -19.03
N ARG A 69 78.41 -14.71 -20.19
CA ARG A 69 77.74 -14.11 -21.34
C ARG A 69 76.48 -14.92 -21.66
N PRO A 70 75.33 -14.27 -21.94
CA PRO A 70 74.13 -15.00 -22.33
C PRO A 70 74.43 -15.80 -23.60
N LYS A 71 74.05 -17.09 -23.60
CA LYS A 71 74.20 -18.00 -24.76
C LYS A 71 73.33 -17.59 -25.95
N ASN A 72 72.41 -16.63 -25.80
CA ASN A 72 71.50 -16.19 -26.85
C ASN A 72 71.12 -14.70 -26.65
N PRO A 73 71.32 -13.79 -27.64
CA PRO A 73 71.07 -12.35 -27.47
C PRO A 73 69.60 -11.96 -27.31
N ASP A 74 68.64 -12.87 -27.55
CA ASP A 74 67.20 -12.60 -27.43
C ASP A 74 66.60 -13.02 -26.07
N GLN A 75 67.41 -13.56 -25.15
CA GLN A 75 66.92 -14.09 -23.88
C GLN A 75 66.90 -13.02 -22.79
N ILE A 76 65.73 -12.41 -22.58
CA ILE A 76 65.47 -11.48 -21.47
C ILE A 76 65.19 -12.31 -20.21
N GLY A 77 66.24 -12.71 -19.48
CA GLY A 77 66.14 -13.42 -18.19
C GLY A 77 67.25 -14.45 -17.96
N LEU A 78 67.47 -14.82 -16.69
CA LEU A 78 68.40 -15.90 -16.30
C LEU A 78 67.79 -17.28 -16.61
N SER A 79 68.63 -18.24 -17.01
CA SER A 79 68.23 -19.64 -17.15
C SER A 79 67.98 -20.29 -15.78
N GLU A 80 67.22 -21.39 -15.73
CA GLU A 80 66.88 -22.09 -14.47
C GLU A 80 68.12 -22.44 -13.66
N GLU A 81 69.16 -22.95 -14.32
CA GLU A 81 70.44 -23.36 -13.73
C GLU A 81 71.22 -22.18 -13.12
N GLU A 82 71.19 -21.00 -13.75
CA GLU A 82 71.83 -19.79 -13.24
C GLU A 82 71.04 -19.18 -12.08
N LEU A 83 69.72 -19.30 -12.11
CA LEU A 83 68.83 -18.80 -11.06
C LEU A 83 68.87 -19.68 -9.79
N GLU A 84 69.14 -20.98 -9.93
CA GLU A 84 69.33 -21.90 -8.80
C GLU A 84 70.49 -21.48 -7.88
N GLN A 85 71.55 -20.87 -8.45
CA GLN A 85 72.71 -20.42 -7.67
C GLN A 85 72.37 -19.27 -6.73
N PHE A 86 71.52 -18.32 -7.17
CA PHE A 86 71.08 -17.18 -6.36
C PHE A 86 69.80 -17.46 -5.55
N ARG A 87 69.14 -18.62 -5.79
CA ARG A 87 67.90 -19.06 -5.10
C ARG A 87 68.03 -19.09 -3.58
N ASN A 88 69.23 -19.40 -3.08
CA ASN A 88 69.52 -19.59 -1.66
C ASN A 88 70.30 -18.43 -1.02
N ASP A 89 70.45 -17.30 -1.71
CA ASP A 89 71.10 -16.12 -1.13
C ASP A 89 70.42 -15.72 0.19
N PRO A 90 71.18 -15.52 1.29
CA PRO A 90 70.60 -15.30 2.62
C PRO A 90 69.62 -14.13 2.66
N CYS A 91 69.93 -13.06 1.91
CA CYS A 91 69.09 -11.86 1.82
C CYS A 91 67.76 -12.15 1.09
N TRP A 92 67.82 -12.75 -0.11
CA TRP A 92 66.64 -13.06 -0.93
C TRP A 92 65.76 -14.15 -0.30
N LYS A 93 66.37 -15.16 0.33
CA LYS A 93 65.65 -16.20 1.06
C LYS A 93 64.88 -15.62 2.25
N PHE A 94 65.50 -14.73 3.02
CA PHE A 94 64.83 -14.05 4.12
C PHE A 94 63.68 -13.17 3.63
N ILE A 95 63.92 -12.32 2.63
CA ILE A 95 62.90 -11.42 2.06
C ILE A 95 61.71 -12.22 1.53
N ARG A 96 61.95 -13.27 0.74
CA ARG A 96 60.87 -14.12 0.20
C ARG A 96 60.05 -14.81 1.30
N THR A 97 60.72 -15.33 2.32
CA THR A 97 60.04 -16.01 3.44
C THR A 97 59.25 -15.00 4.27
N ALA A 98 59.80 -13.82 4.54
CA ALA A 98 59.13 -12.74 5.24
C ALA A 98 57.89 -12.23 4.48
N LEU A 99 58.00 -12.02 3.16
CA LEU A 99 56.86 -11.62 2.32
C LEU A 99 55.77 -12.71 2.26
N PHE A 100 56.16 -13.99 2.21
CA PHE A 100 55.20 -15.09 2.23
C PHE A 100 54.44 -15.17 3.56
N ILE A 101 55.15 -15.03 4.69
CA ILE A 101 54.52 -14.99 6.02
C ILE A 101 53.61 -13.76 6.14
N LEU A 102 54.09 -12.59 5.70
CA LEU A 102 53.32 -11.34 5.72
C LEU A 102 52.04 -11.45 4.89
N PHE A 103 52.09 -12.07 3.71
CA PHE A 103 50.92 -12.33 2.87
C PHE A 103 49.85 -13.13 3.63
N TRP A 104 50.23 -14.23 4.28
CA TRP A 104 49.28 -15.05 5.04
C TRP A 104 48.73 -14.34 6.27
N LEU A 105 49.55 -13.53 6.96
CA LEU A 105 49.07 -12.71 8.08
C LEU A 105 48.07 -11.65 7.64
N ILE A 106 48.34 -10.95 6.53
CA ILE A 106 47.40 -9.97 5.95
C ILE A 106 46.12 -10.66 5.49
N TRP A 107 46.23 -11.82 4.85
CA TRP A 107 45.07 -12.58 4.38
C TRP A 107 44.18 -13.01 5.55
N LEU A 108 44.75 -13.56 6.62
CA LEU A 108 44.01 -13.92 7.83
C LEU A 108 43.40 -12.69 8.53
N ALA A 109 44.13 -11.57 8.57
CA ALA A 109 43.62 -10.33 9.15
C ALA A 109 42.44 -9.76 8.34
N LEU A 110 42.50 -9.79 7.00
CA LEU A 110 41.39 -9.38 6.13
C LEU A 110 40.18 -10.28 6.31
N PHE A 111 40.40 -11.59 6.42
CA PHE A 111 39.31 -12.55 6.66
C PHE A 111 38.64 -12.32 8.02
N ALA A 112 39.44 -12.12 9.08
CA ALA A 112 38.93 -11.79 10.41
C ALA A 112 38.19 -10.44 10.41
N ALA A 113 38.69 -9.43 9.70
CA ALA A 113 38.03 -8.13 9.57
C ALA A 113 36.69 -8.23 8.83
N ALA A 114 36.59 -9.05 7.79
CA ALA A 114 35.33 -9.29 7.08
C ALA A 114 34.28 -9.96 7.98
N ILE A 115 34.69 -11.00 8.74
CA ILE A 115 33.80 -11.64 9.73
C ILE A 115 33.36 -10.62 10.79
N LEU A 116 34.31 -9.83 11.30
CA LEU A 116 34.04 -8.83 12.31
C LEU A 116 33.05 -7.77 11.80
N LEU A 117 33.18 -7.32 10.56
CA LEU A 117 32.23 -6.39 9.93
C LEU A 117 30.83 -6.96 9.83
N VAL A 118 30.69 -8.24 9.46
CA VAL A 118 29.37 -8.89 9.41
C VAL A 118 28.77 -9.02 10.81
N CYS A 119 29.56 -9.42 11.81
CA CYS A 119 29.10 -9.57 13.18
C CYS A 119 28.75 -8.23 13.87
N LEU A 120 29.49 -7.17 13.55
CA LEU A 120 29.23 -5.81 14.06
C LEU A 120 28.19 -5.06 13.23
N SER A 121 27.81 -5.56 12.05
CA SER A 121 26.76 -4.94 11.26
C SER A 121 25.43 -5.08 12.02
N PRO A 122 24.72 -3.97 12.28
CA PRO A 122 23.43 -4.05 12.95
C PRO A 122 22.46 -4.85 12.10
N ALA A 123 21.66 -5.71 12.74
CA ALA A 123 20.58 -6.39 12.07
C ALA A 123 19.67 -5.36 11.39
N CYS A 124 19.28 -5.63 10.14
CA CYS A 124 18.35 -4.76 9.43
C CYS A 124 17.08 -4.60 10.26
N ILE A 125 16.60 -3.36 10.41
CA ILE A 125 15.32 -3.09 11.05
C ILE A 125 14.26 -3.85 10.25
N VAL A 126 13.54 -4.76 10.90
CA VAL A 126 12.40 -5.44 10.29
C VAL A 126 11.34 -4.38 10.07
N ARG A 127 11.22 -3.89 8.83
CA ARG A 127 10.10 -3.05 8.43
C ARG A 127 8.91 -3.98 8.25
N GLU A 128 7.88 -3.79 9.07
CA GLU A 128 6.60 -4.42 8.80
C GLU A 128 6.17 -4.04 7.39
N LYS A 129 5.79 -5.03 6.58
CA LYS A 129 5.28 -4.74 5.24
C LYS A 129 3.99 -3.96 5.42
N PRO A 130 3.88 -2.74 4.86
CA PRO A 130 2.65 -1.98 4.96
C PRO A 130 1.51 -2.81 4.34
N ASN A 131 0.31 -2.66 4.90
CA ASN A 131 -0.87 -3.27 4.31
C ASN A 131 -1.09 -2.70 2.91
N TRP A 132 -1.71 -3.47 2.02
CA TRP A 132 -1.91 -3.08 0.61
C TRP A 132 -2.56 -1.69 0.48
N TRP A 133 -3.55 -1.38 1.33
CA TRP A 133 -4.29 -0.10 1.30
C TRP A 133 -3.47 1.12 1.72
N GLN A 134 -2.31 0.95 2.36
CA GLN A 134 -1.43 2.06 2.74
C GLN A 134 -0.55 2.54 1.59
N THR A 135 -0.29 1.67 0.62
CA THR A 135 0.59 1.95 -0.53
C THR A 135 -0.14 1.94 -1.87
N ALA A 136 -1.35 1.35 -1.92
CA ALA A 136 -2.12 1.23 -3.13
C ALA A 136 -2.69 2.56 -3.59
N VAL A 137 -2.63 2.81 -4.90
CA VAL A 137 -3.34 3.91 -5.54
C VAL A 137 -4.76 3.46 -5.83
N ALA A 138 -5.72 4.10 -5.17
CA ALA A 138 -7.14 3.88 -5.41
C ALA A 138 -7.67 4.84 -6.48
N TYR A 139 -8.52 4.33 -7.37
CA TYR A 139 -9.19 5.10 -8.41
C TYR A 139 -10.70 4.99 -8.26
N HIS A 140 -11.32 6.10 -7.89
CA HIS A 140 -12.77 6.22 -7.79
C HIS A 140 -13.34 6.47 -9.18
N VAL A 141 -14.21 5.57 -9.64
CA VAL A 141 -14.80 5.58 -10.98
C VAL A 141 -16.29 5.86 -10.88
N TRP A 142 -16.74 6.92 -11.55
CA TRP A 142 -18.17 7.11 -11.79
C TRP A 142 -18.62 6.26 -13.00
N VAL A 143 -19.13 5.06 -12.76
CA VAL A 143 -19.41 4.05 -13.80
C VAL A 143 -20.32 4.57 -14.91
N PRO A 144 -21.46 5.24 -14.61
CA PRO A 144 -22.38 5.74 -15.64
C PRO A 144 -21.80 6.72 -16.65
N SER A 145 -20.65 7.34 -16.37
CA SER A 145 -19.99 8.27 -17.28
C SER A 145 -18.61 7.80 -17.73
N PHE A 146 -18.23 6.56 -17.40
CA PHE A 146 -16.90 6.06 -17.67
C PHE A 146 -16.78 5.47 -19.08
N GLN A 147 -17.57 4.46 -19.40
CA GLN A 147 -17.64 3.89 -20.73
C GLN A 147 -18.94 3.10 -20.93
N ASP A 148 -19.68 3.46 -21.96
CA ASP A 148 -20.83 2.73 -22.49
C ASP A 148 -20.34 1.59 -23.42
N SER A 149 -20.85 0.37 -23.21
CA SER A 149 -20.50 -0.81 -24.00
C SER A 149 -21.60 -1.27 -24.95
N ASP A 150 -22.87 -0.93 -24.70
CA ASP A 150 -24.04 -1.42 -25.45
C ASP A 150 -24.73 -0.34 -26.30
N GLY A 151 -24.31 0.92 -26.18
CA GLY A 151 -24.76 2.05 -26.97
C GLY A 151 -26.02 2.73 -26.43
N ASP A 152 -26.42 2.47 -25.18
CA ASP A 152 -27.59 3.10 -24.55
C ASP A 152 -27.32 4.54 -24.04
N GLY A 153 -26.06 4.99 -24.07
CA GLY A 153 -25.61 6.31 -23.64
C GLY A 153 -25.18 6.40 -22.17
N VAL A 154 -25.19 5.29 -21.43
CA VAL A 154 -24.80 5.17 -20.03
C VAL A 154 -23.66 4.16 -19.88
N GLY A 155 -22.68 4.49 -19.05
CA GLY A 155 -21.59 3.56 -18.78
C GLY A 155 -22.00 2.38 -17.90
N ASP A 156 -21.45 1.20 -18.20
CA ASP A 156 -21.81 -0.07 -17.58
C ASP A 156 -20.59 -0.84 -17.04
N VAL A 157 -20.85 -1.99 -16.40
CA VAL A 157 -19.77 -2.83 -15.84
C VAL A 157 -18.88 -3.41 -16.94
N ASP A 158 -19.44 -3.76 -18.09
CA ASP A 158 -18.68 -4.36 -19.19
C ASP A 158 -17.67 -3.35 -19.77
N GLY A 159 -18.08 -2.09 -19.94
CA GLY A 159 -17.20 -0.98 -20.31
C GLY A 159 -16.11 -0.71 -19.28
N LEU A 160 -16.40 -0.89 -17.98
CA LEU A 160 -15.38 -0.83 -16.93
C LEU A 160 -14.38 -1.99 -17.05
N ILE A 161 -14.85 -3.22 -17.26
CA ILE A 161 -14.01 -4.42 -17.44
C ILE A 161 -13.04 -4.22 -18.61
N ASP A 162 -13.51 -3.69 -19.74
CA ASP A 162 -12.71 -3.42 -20.94
C ASP A 162 -11.54 -2.46 -20.70
N ARG A 163 -11.67 -1.56 -19.71
CA ARG A 163 -10.65 -0.55 -19.39
C ARG A 163 -9.77 -0.92 -18.21
N LEU A 164 -10.02 -2.04 -17.53
CA LEU A 164 -9.20 -2.49 -16.41
C LEU A 164 -7.70 -2.62 -16.77
N ASP A 165 -7.38 -3.03 -18.00
CA ASP A 165 -5.98 -3.10 -18.44
C ASP A 165 -5.31 -1.73 -18.57
N GLN A 166 -6.07 -0.70 -18.94
CA GLN A 166 -5.55 0.67 -19.02
C GLN A 166 -5.38 1.26 -17.63
N LEU A 167 -6.33 1.02 -16.72
CA LEU A 167 -6.23 1.42 -15.32
C LEU A 167 -4.98 0.80 -14.67
N ARG A 168 -4.78 -0.50 -14.83
CA ARG A 168 -3.58 -1.19 -14.36
C ARG A 168 -2.29 -0.57 -14.91
N LYS A 169 -2.22 -0.27 -16.22
CA LYS A 169 -1.05 0.35 -16.85
C LYS A 169 -0.75 1.74 -16.29
N SER A 170 -1.76 2.47 -15.84
CA SER A 170 -1.58 3.79 -15.20
C SER A 170 -1.08 3.69 -13.75
N GLY A 171 -0.96 2.48 -13.19
CA GLY A 171 -0.48 2.24 -11.81
C GLY A 171 -1.59 2.20 -10.76
N VAL A 172 -2.86 2.22 -11.18
CA VAL A 172 -4.01 1.97 -10.29
C VAL A 172 -3.94 0.53 -9.78
N GLN A 173 -4.06 0.38 -8.46
CA GLN A 173 -4.05 -0.92 -7.77
C GLN A 173 -5.43 -1.25 -7.21
N THR A 174 -6.25 -0.24 -6.91
CA THR A 174 -7.58 -0.43 -6.33
C THR A 174 -8.61 0.33 -7.15
N VAL A 175 -9.64 -0.38 -7.61
CA VAL A 175 -10.77 0.21 -8.34
C VAL A 175 -11.93 0.37 -7.37
N TRP A 176 -12.54 1.55 -7.39
CA TRP A 176 -13.68 1.88 -6.56
C TRP A 176 -14.82 2.40 -7.44
N PRO A 177 -15.71 1.50 -7.92
CA PRO A 177 -16.85 1.89 -8.75
C PRO A 177 -17.99 2.51 -7.92
N SER A 178 -18.57 3.59 -8.45
CA SER A 178 -19.72 4.28 -7.88
C SER A 178 -20.63 4.83 -9.00
N PRO A 179 -21.97 4.79 -8.86
CA PRO A 179 -22.71 3.92 -7.96
C PRO A 179 -22.42 2.43 -8.25
N PHE A 180 -22.76 1.57 -7.30
CA PHE A 180 -22.61 0.11 -7.45
C PHE A 180 -23.89 -0.61 -7.03
N LEU A 181 -24.42 -0.27 -5.85
CA LEU A 181 -25.68 -0.81 -5.35
C LEU A 181 -26.89 -0.07 -5.94
N ILE A 182 -28.03 -0.76 -6.02
CA ILE A 182 -29.30 -0.18 -6.47
C ILE A 182 -29.80 0.90 -5.48
N SER A 183 -30.03 2.13 -5.97
CA SER A 183 -30.49 3.25 -5.13
C SER A 183 -31.46 4.22 -5.84
N ASP A 184 -32.21 5.00 -5.05
CA ASP A 184 -33.16 6.03 -5.52
C ASP A 184 -32.53 7.38 -5.83
N ASP A 185 -31.59 7.77 -4.98
CA ASP A 185 -30.62 8.80 -5.22
C ASP A 185 -29.27 8.10 -5.28
N ASP A 186 -28.37 8.49 -6.18
CA ASP A 186 -27.14 7.74 -6.47
C ASP A 186 -26.11 7.74 -5.31
N LYS A 187 -26.55 7.95 -4.05
CA LYS A 187 -25.71 8.22 -2.87
C LYS A 187 -26.14 7.43 -1.63
N THR A 188 -27.32 7.68 -1.07
CA THR A 188 -27.64 7.26 0.32
C THR A 188 -28.92 6.43 0.44
N ALA A 189 -29.86 6.57 -0.51
CA ALA A 189 -31.13 5.86 -0.52
C ALA A 189 -31.03 4.49 -1.23
N VAL A 190 -30.30 3.54 -0.65
CA VAL A 190 -30.18 2.18 -1.21
C VAL A 190 -31.47 1.38 -1.07
N ARG A 191 -31.88 0.70 -2.15
CA ARG A 191 -33.06 -0.19 -2.20
C ARG A 191 -32.74 -1.64 -1.82
N SER A 192 -31.50 -2.09 -2.04
CA SER A 192 -31.03 -3.41 -1.64
C SER A 192 -29.53 -3.42 -1.40
N PHE A 193 -29.11 -3.98 -0.26
CA PHE A 193 -27.69 -4.13 0.06
C PHE A 193 -27.01 -5.31 -0.64
N SER A 194 -27.75 -6.20 -1.31
CA SER A 194 -27.19 -7.44 -1.88
C SER A 194 -27.22 -7.46 -3.42
N GLN A 195 -27.68 -6.38 -4.05
CA GLN A 195 -27.88 -6.29 -5.49
C GLN A 195 -27.15 -5.08 -6.06
N MET A 196 -26.52 -5.29 -7.20
CA MET A 196 -25.96 -4.25 -8.04
C MET A 196 -27.08 -3.47 -8.73
N ASP A 197 -26.85 -2.20 -9.06
CA ASP A 197 -27.78 -1.39 -9.83
C ASP A 197 -28.03 -2.01 -11.21
N PRO A 198 -29.29 -2.34 -11.58
CA PRO A 198 -29.63 -2.87 -12.89
C PRO A 198 -29.20 -1.98 -14.07
N LYS A 199 -29.02 -0.67 -13.86
CA LYS A 199 -28.50 0.25 -14.89
C LYS A 199 -27.07 -0.08 -15.33
N LEU A 200 -26.31 -0.77 -14.48
CA LEU A 200 -24.91 -1.12 -14.73
C LEU A 200 -24.76 -2.53 -15.34
N GLY A 201 -25.86 -3.28 -15.42
CA GLY A 201 -25.90 -4.65 -15.92
C GLY A 201 -26.63 -5.62 -14.99
N VAL A 202 -26.61 -6.90 -15.35
CA VAL A 202 -27.20 -7.96 -14.53
C VAL A 202 -26.33 -8.25 -13.29
N ASN A 203 -26.95 -8.66 -12.18
CA ASN A 203 -26.23 -8.96 -10.93
C ASN A 203 -25.03 -9.93 -11.08
N GLN A 204 -25.07 -10.85 -12.04
CA GLN A 204 -23.95 -11.77 -12.32
C GLN A 204 -22.69 -11.05 -12.83
N LYS A 205 -22.85 -9.88 -13.47
CA LYS A 205 -21.73 -9.04 -13.92
C LYS A 205 -20.94 -8.46 -12.76
N ALA A 206 -21.55 -8.29 -11.58
CA ALA A 206 -20.83 -7.89 -10.38
C ALA A 206 -19.76 -8.91 -10.00
N ASP A 207 -20.11 -10.20 -10.03
CA ASP A 207 -19.19 -11.28 -9.69
C ASP A 207 -18.09 -11.41 -10.77
N GLU A 208 -18.45 -11.25 -12.05
CA GLU A 208 -17.48 -11.20 -13.17
C GLU A 208 -16.48 -10.04 -13.02
N LEU A 209 -16.95 -8.85 -12.67
CA LEU A 209 -16.11 -7.68 -12.43
C LEU A 209 -15.09 -7.93 -11.32
N ILE A 210 -15.53 -8.47 -10.18
CA ILE A 210 -14.66 -8.78 -9.04
C ILE A 210 -13.58 -9.77 -9.47
N GLN A 211 -13.97 -10.84 -10.17
CA GLN A 211 -13.03 -11.83 -10.69
C GLN A 211 -12.02 -11.21 -11.65
N LYS A 212 -12.46 -10.39 -12.62
CA LYS A 212 -11.59 -9.74 -13.61
C LYS A 212 -10.60 -8.76 -13.00
N ILE A 213 -10.99 -8.07 -11.93
CA ILE A 213 -10.11 -7.19 -11.15
C ILE A 213 -9.03 -8.03 -10.46
N HIS A 214 -9.42 -9.13 -9.81
CA HIS A 214 -8.47 -10.01 -9.12
C HIS A 214 -7.52 -10.74 -10.07
N GLU A 215 -7.98 -11.16 -11.25
CA GLU A 215 -7.14 -11.73 -12.32
C GLU A 215 -5.99 -10.79 -12.74
N LYS A 216 -6.17 -9.48 -12.51
CA LYS A 216 -5.18 -8.45 -12.82
C LYS A 216 -4.38 -7.99 -11.59
N GLU A 217 -4.47 -8.74 -10.49
CA GLU A 217 -3.85 -8.44 -9.18
C GLU A 217 -4.26 -7.08 -8.59
N MET A 218 -5.42 -6.57 -9.02
CA MET A 218 -6.02 -5.35 -8.48
C MET A 218 -7.02 -5.69 -7.37
N LYS A 219 -7.45 -4.65 -6.66
CA LYS A 219 -8.39 -4.73 -5.54
C LYS A 219 -9.66 -3.97 -5.84
N ILE A 220 -10.78 -4.38 -5.26
CA ILE A 220 -12.07 -3.68 -5.42
C ILE A 220 -12.60 -3.17 -4.07
N VAL A 221 -13.05 -1.92 -4.07
CA VAL A 221 -13.74 -1.30 -2.93
C VAL A 221 -15.11 -0.85 -3.38
N ILE A 222 -16.16 -1.13 -2.60
CA ILE A 222 -17.51 -0.69 -2.93
C ILE A 222 -18.08 0.25 -1.85
N SER A 223 -18.92 1.19 -2.27
CA SER A 223 -19.61 2.10 -1.36
C SER A 223 -20.88 1.47 -0.80
N ILE A 224 -21.05 1.50 0.52
CA ILE A 224 -22.24 1.00 1.21
C ILE A 224 -22.76 2.05 2.21
N PRO A 225 -23.95 2.63 1.99
CA PRO A 225 -24.62 3.49 2.97
C PRO A 225 -25.21 2.65 4.09
N ILE A 226 -24.42 2.46 5.13
CA ILE A 226 -24.79 1.64 6.28
C ILE A 226 -25.82 2.31 7.19
N ALA A 227 -25.98 3.63 7.10
CA ALA A 227 -26.85 4.38 8.02
C ALA A 227 -28.26 4.65 7.49
N THR A 228 -28.48 4.56 6.18
CA THR A 228 -29.73 4.96 5.53
C THR A 228 -30.18 3.97 4.48
N THR A 229 -31.48 3.94 4.21
CA THR A 229 -32.08 3.16 3.12
C THR A 229 -33.15 3.98 2.40
N SER A 230 -33.48 3.57 1.17
CA SER A 230 -34.67 4.05 0.48
C SER A 230 -35.97 3.63 1.22
N LEU A 231 -37.04 4.38 1.01
CA LEU A 231 -38.40 4.01 1.41
C LEU A 231 -38.94 2.77 0.67
N GLU A 232 -38.37 2.44 -0.49
CA GLU A 232 -38.67 1.23 -1.25
C GLU A 232 -37.89 0.00 -0.76
N HIS A 233 -36.94 0.18 0.17
CA HIS A 233 -36.19 -0.92 0.75
C HIS A 233 -37.13 -1.86 1.54
N GLU A 234 -36.92 -3.17 1.39
CA GLU A 234 -37.76 -4.20 2.02
C GLU A 234 -37.91 -3.99 3.55
N TRP A 235 -36.81 -3.66 4.21
CA TRP A 235 -36.79 -3.34 5.64
C TRP A 235 -37.72 -2.18 6.01
N PHE A 236 -37.77 -1.09 5.23
CA PHE A 236 -38.62 0.05 5.52
C PHE A 236 -40.10 -0.32 5.34
N LEU A 237 -40.43 -1.00 4.24
CA LEU A 237 -41.79 -1.47 3.95
C LEU A 237 -42.30 -2.44 5.03
N ASN A 238 -41.45 -3.37 5.47
CA ASN A 238 -41.77 -4.31 6.54
C ASN A 238 -41.89 -3.59 7.89
N SER A 239 -41.00 -2.65 8.21
CA SER A 239 -41.07 -1.85 9.44
C SER A 239 -42.34 -1.01 9.51
N ALA A 240 -42.70 -0.32 8.42
CA ALA A 240 -43.92 0.47 8.30
C ALA A 240 -45.22 -0.36 8.35
N SER A 241 -45.11 -1.68 8.23
CA SER A 241 -46.23 -2.63 8.32
C SER A 241 -46.03 -3.66 9.44
N ALA A 242 -45.17 -3.38 10.42
CA ALA A 242 -44.80 -4.31 11.48
C ALA A 242 -45.94 -4.66 12.45
N SER A 243 -47.09 -3.99 12.35
CA SER A 243 -48.34 -4.43 12.99
C SER A 243 -48.82 -5.79 12.49
N LYS A 244 -48.34 -6.24 11.32
CA LYS A 244 -48.54 -7.60 10.81
C LYS A 244 -47.53 -8.54 11.48
N THR A 245 -48.01 -9.67 12.01
CA THR A 245 -47.20 -10.71 12.68
C THR A 245 -45.90 -11.11 11.96
N PRO A 246 -45.85 -11.33 10.62
CA PRO A 246 -44.60 -11.69 9.94
C PRO A 246 -43.53 -10.58 9.96
N ASN A 247 -43.93 -9.32 10.14
CA ASN A 247 -43.05 -8.16 10.02
C ASN A 247 -42.62 -7.60 11.39
N ALA A 248 -43.04 -8.24 12.49
CA ALA A 248 -42.78 -7.77 13.85
C ALA A 248 -41.26 -7.57 14.13
N ASN A 249 -40.41 -8.41 13.54
CA ASN A 249 -38.95 -8.34 13.68
C ASN A 249 -38.33 -7.07 13.10
N TYR A 250 -38.99 -6.41 12.14
CA TYR A 250 -38.53 -5.18 11.48
C TYR A 250 -39.04 -3.91 12.16
N SER A 251 -39.94 -4.01 13.16
CA SER A 251 -40.57 -2.86 13.83
C SER A 251 -39.56 -1.82 14.35
N GLN A 252 -38.39 -2.28 14.78
CA GLN A 252 -37.36 -1.45 15.41
C GLN A 252 -36.16 -1.15 14.50
N PHE A 253 -36.22 -1.49 13.21
CA PHE A 253 -35.15 -1.19 12.25
C PHE A 253 -35.03 0.31 11.96
N TYR A 254 -36.12 1.06 12.17
CA TYR A 254 -36.17 2.51 12.03
C TYR A 254 -36.72 3.12 13.31
N THR A 255 -36.41 4.39 13.51
CA THR A 255 -36.97 5.17 14.60
C THR A 255 -38.31 5.75 14.19
N TRP A 256 -39.37 5.27 14.83
CA TRP A 256 -40.74 5.76 14.67
C TRP A 256 -41.18 6.56 15.90
N VAL A 257 -41.69 7.78 15.71
CA VAL A 257 -42.19 8.64 16.80
C VAL A 257 -43.60 9.15 16.50
N SER A 258 -44.44 9.29 17.52
CA SER A 258 -45.81 9.81 17.37
C SER A 258 -45.86 11.32 17.17
N LYS A 259 -44.83 12.04 17.61
CA LYS A 259 -44.71 13.49 17.48
C LYS A 259 -43.26 13.84 17.17
N ALA A 260 -43.03 14.48 16.03
CA ALA A 260 -41.70 14.96 15.65
C ALA A 260 -41.30 16.20 16.46
N ALA A 261 -40.03 16.28 16.85
CA ALA A 261 -39.45 17.45 17.51
C ALA A 261 -38.93 18.51 16.50
N ASP A 262 -38.45 18.08 15.33
CA ASP A 262 -37.88 18.93 14.27
C ASP A 262 -38.30 18.40 12.89
N SER A 263 -38.88 19.24 12.03
CA SER A 263 -39.34 18.84 10.69
C SER A 263 -38.20 18.62 9.70
N ASN A 264 -36.96 19.02 10.01
CA ASN A 264 -35.82 18.85 9.09
C ASN A 264 -35.32 17.41 9.00
N PHE A 265 -35.65 16.58 9.98
CA PHE A 265 -35.19 15.20 10.11
C PHE A 265 -36.34 14.19 10.19
N PHE A 266 -37.58 14.68 10.30
CA PHE A 266 -38.74 13.82 10.45
C PHE A 266 -39.80 14.15 9.40
N THR A 267 -40.30 13.10 8.77
CA THR A 267 -41.41 13.17 7.82
C THR A 267 -42.51 12.19 8.25
N GLU A 268 -43.77 12.57 8.04
CA GLU A 268 -44.92 11.74 8.37
C GLU A 268 -45.12 10.59 7.37
N HIS A 269 -45.37 9.39 7.87
CA HIS A 269 -45.79 8.22 7.12
C HIS A 269 -46.81 7.42 7.94
N LYS A 270 -48.07 7.34 7.45
CA LYS A 270 -49.17 6.59 8.09
C LYS A 270 -49.39 6.94 9.57
N ASN A 271 -49.48 8.23 9.89
CA ASN A 271 -49.71 8.80 11.24
C ASN A 271 -48.55 8.66 12.24
N LEU A 272 -47.38 8.20 11.79
CA LEU A 272 -46.14 8.21 12.57
C LEU A 272 -45.07 8.98 11.80
N PHE A 273 -44.09 9.50 12.51
CA PHE A 273 -42.95 10.17 11.92
C PHE A 273 -41.74 9.23 11.95
N TYR A 274 -41.00 9.16 10.85
CA TYR A 274 -39.73 8.42 10.78
C TYR A 274 -38.56 9.39 10.63
N LEU A 275 -37.40 8.99 11.16
CA LEU A 275 -36.16 9.73 11.02
C LEU A 275 -35.57 9.53 9.62
N HIS A 276 -35.15 10.61 8.98
CA HIS A 276 -34.50 10.58 7.67
C HIS A 276 -33.27 11.51 7.62
N GLU A 277 -32.47 11.38 6.57
CA GLU A 277 -31.33 12.24 6.30
C GLU A 277 -31.77 13.71 6.17
N LYS A 278 -30.95 14.64 6.66
CA LYS A 278 -31.31 16.07 6.64
C LYS A 278 -31.58 16.55 5.20
N GLY A 279 -32.80 17.03 4.96
CA GLY A 279 -33.18 17.55 3.64
C GLY A 279 -33.42 16.47 2.57
N ASN A 280 -33.37 15.19 2.94
CA ASN A 280 -33.68 14.08 2.05
C ASN A 280 -34.60 13.08 2.75
N SER A 281 -35.91 13.25 2.56
CA SER A 281 -36.93 12.37 3.13
C SER A 281 -36.96 10.99 2.50
N LYS A 282 -36.32 10.77 1.35
CA LYS A 282 -36.23 9.44 0.73
C LYS A 282 -35.23 8.52 1.43
N SER A 283 -34.26 9.08 2.14
CA SER A 283 -33.23 8.35 2.88
C SER A 283 -33.62 8.17 4.34
N ALA A 284 -34.36 7.11 4.64
CA ALA A 284 -34.74 6.76 6.01
C ALA A 284 -33.53 6.27 6.82
N VAL A 285 -33.37 6.77 8.05
CA VAL A 285 -32.24 6.44 8.93
C VAL A 285 -32.50 5.15 9.70
N LEU A 286 -31.53 4.25 9.64
CA LEU A 286 -31.51 2.96 10.33
C LEU A 286 -31.20 3.12 11.82
N ASN A 287 -31.89 2.35 12.66
CA ASN A 287 -31.69 2.32 14.11
C ASN A 287 -30.60 1.31 14.52
N TRP A 288 -29.35 1.75 14.48
CA TRP A 288 -28.18 0.93 14.83
C TRP A 288 -28.12 0.44 16.29
N GLN A 289 -28.98 0.97 17.18
CA GLN A 289 -29.09 0.46 18.55
C GLN A 289 -29.70 -0.96 18.57
N ASN A 290 -30.50 -1.31 17.56
CA ASN A 290 -31.11 -2.62 17.43
C ASN A 290 -30.06 -3.69 17.03
N SER A 291 -29.98 -4.80 17.78
CA SER A 291 -29.02 -5.88 17.50
C SER A 291 -29.39 -6.71 16.26
N ASN A 292 -30.68 -6.91 15.99
CA ASN A 292 -31.16 -7.65 14.83
C ASN A 292 -30.79 -6.91 13.53
N LEU A 293 -30.97 -5.59 13.48
CA LEU A 293 -30.53 -4.78 12.35
C LEU A 293 -29.02 -4.91 12.10
N ARG A 294 -28.21 -4.87 13.16
CA ARG A 294 -26.75 -5.05 13.06
C ARG A 294 -26.38 -6.41 12.47
N GLU A 295 -27.04 -7.47 12.90
CA GLU A 295 -26.85 -8.82 12.35
C GLU A 295 -27.18 -8.87 10.86
N HIS A 296 -28.33 -8.34 10.44
CA HIS A 296 -28.70 -8.27 9.02
C HIS A 296 -27.70 -7.45 8.18
N MET A 297 -27.22 -6.33 8.71
CA MET A 297 -26.21 -5.52 8.02
C MET A 297 -24.88 -6.26 7.89
N PHE A 298 -24.40 -6.91 8.95
CA PHE A 298 -23.17 -7.70 8.89
C PHE A 298 -23.29 -8.89 7.94
N ASN A 299 -24.46 -9.51 7.83
CA ASN A 299 -24.71 -10.55 6.83
C ASN A 299 -24.64 -9.99 5.40
N ALA A 300 -25.19 -8.79 5.16
CA ALA A 300 -25.07 -8.13 3.87
C ALA A 300 -23.61 -7.81 3.51
N LEU A 301 -22.84 -7.25 4.45
CA LEU A 301 -21.41 -7.00 4.27
C LEU A 301 -20.63 -8.30 4.02
N SER A 302 -20.91 -9.34 4.80
CA SER A 302 -20.26 -10.66 4.65
C SER A 302 -20.53 -11.26 3.28
N SER A 303 -21.75 -11.10 2.75
CA SER A 303 -22.09 -11.60 1.41
C SER A 303 -21.24 -10.98 0.29
N TRP A 304 -20.77 -9.74 0.46
CA TRP A 304 -19.86 -9.10 -0.50
C TRP A 304 -18.41 -9.50 -0.28
N ILE A 305 -17.99 -9.69 0.98
CA ILE A 305 -16.66 -10.22 1.31
C ILE A 305 -16.51 -11.63 0.71
N ASP A 306 -17.54 -12.47 0.85
CA ASP A 306 -17.56 -13.84 0.33
C ASP A 306 -17.48 -13.87 -1.22
N ARG A 307 -17.99 -12.84 -1.89
CA ARG A 307 -17.86 -12.65 -3.35
C ARG A 307 -16.48 -12.14 -3.78
N GLY A 308 -15.65 -11.69 -2.83
CA GLY A 308 -14.29 -11.21 -3.10
C GLY A 308 -14.11 -9.69 -3.03
N VAL A 309 -15.04 -8.93 -2.47
CA VAL A 309 -14.82 -7.49 -2.24
C VAL A 309 -13.71 -7.29 -1.19
N ASP A 310 -12.71 -6.46 -1.51
CA ASP A 310 -11.52 -6.27 -0.67
C ASP A 310 -11.68 -5.15 0.37
N GLY A 311 -12.67 -4.26 0.21
CA GLY A 311 -12.94 -3.19 1.16
C GLY A 311 -14.26 -2.47 0.92
N PHE A 312 -14.64 -1.64 1.89
CA PHE A 312 -15.88 -0.88 1.86
C PHE A 312 -15.63 0.60 2.17
N GLU A 313 -16.28 1.47 1.41
CA GLU A 313 -16.51 2.84 1.83
C GLU A 313 -17.85 2.90 2.57
N LEU A 314 -17.81 3.31 3.84
CA LEU A 314 -19.01 3.42 4.67
C LEU A 314 -19.59 4.82 4.55
N LEU A 315 -20.81 4.94 4.03
CA LEU A 315 -21.51 6.20 3.87
C LEU A 315 -22.53 6.44 4.99
N GLY A 316 -22.75 7.71 5.33
CA GLY A 316 -23.76 8.14 6.31
C GLY A 316 -23.39 7.87 7.78
N ILE A 317 -22.11 7.67 8.08
CA ILE A 317 -21.61 7.32 9.44
C ILE A 317 -22.13 8.31 10.52
N GLU A 318 -22.31 9.57 10.16
CA GLU A 318 -22.84 10.64 11.02
C GLU A 318 -24.30 10.42 11.48
N TYR A 319 -25.04 9.50 10.85
CA TYR A 319 -26.41 9.15 11.22
C TYR A 319 -26.51 7.89 12.09
N LEU A 320 -25.43 7.10 12.23
CA LEU A 320 -25.44 5.83 12.96
C LEU A 320 -25.83 5.98 14.44
N ALA A 321 -25.38 7.06 15.07
CA ALA A 321 -25.56 7.29 16.51
C ALA A 321 -26.64 8.33 16.81
N ARG A 322 -27.51 8.67 15.86
CA ARG A 322 -28.59 9.65 16.09
C ARG A 322 -29.51 9.16 17.21
N THR A 323 -29.87 10.07 18.10
CA THR A 323 -30.84 9.76 19.15
C THR A 323 -32.23 9.54 18.53
N PRO A 324 -33.18 8.92 19.25
CA PRO A 324 -34.56 8.81 18.79
C PRO A 324 -35.24 10.15 18.47
N ASN A 325 -34.70 11.26 18.99
CA ASN A 325 -35.17 12.62 18.74
C ASN A 325 -34.46 13.29 17.54
N GLY A 326 -33.60 12.58 16.83
CA GLY A 326 -32.82 13.08 15.69
C GLY A 326 -31.61 13.94 16.05
N THR A 327 -31.32 14.13 17.34
CA THR A 327 -30.16 14.90 17.79
C THR A 327 -28.86 14.08 17.71
N GLU A 328 -27.73 14.77 17.62
CA GLU A 328 -26.43 14.14 17.81
C GLU A 328 -26.27 13.70 19.27
N PRO A 329 -25.52 12.62 19.56
CA PRO A 329 -25.14 12.29 20.92
C PRO A 329 -24.37 13.46 21.56
N GLU A 330 -24.70 13.82 22.80
CA GLU A 330 -24.01 14.90 23.55
C GLU A 330 -22.50 14.71 23.68
N ASN A 331 -22.01 13.47 23.55
CA ASN A 331 -20.62 13.08 23.77
C ASN A 331 -19.82 12.79 22.48
N LEU A 332 -20.31 13.17 21.29
CA LEU A 332 -19.43 13.13 20.12
C LEU A 332 -18.29 14.13 20.36
N PRO A 333 -17.01 13.76 20.14
CA PRO A 333 -15.93 14.71 20.19
C PRO A 333 -16.29 15.82 19.20
N GLN A 334 -16.58 17.02 19.72
CA GLN A 334 -16.91 18.18 18.88
C GLN A 334 -15.90 18.21 17.73
N LYS A 335 -16.38 18.26 16.49
CA LYS A 335 -15.54 18.59 15.33
C LYS A 335 -14.71 19.78 15.75
N ARG A 336 -13.41 19.59 16.06
CA ARG A 336 -12.46 20.68 16.22
C ARG A 336 -12.34 21.29 14.84
N GLY A 337 -13.26 22.19 14.54
CA GLY A 337 -13.20 23.02 13.36
C GLY A 337 -11.91 23.80 13.49
N ILE A 338 -10.95 23.50 12.62
CA ILE A 338 -9.91 24.45 12.27
C ILE A 338 -10.64 25.58 11.54
N ARG A 339 -11.28 26.49 12.31
CA ARG A 339 -11.59 27.82 11.81
C ARG A 339 -10.26 28.55 11.74
N GLY A 340 -9.55 28.37 10.62
CA GLY A 340 -8.63 29.39 10.17
C GLY A 340 -9.44 30.67 10.00
N ASN A 341 -9.14 31.68 10.82
CA ASN A 341 -9.58 33.05 10.59
C ASN A 341 -9.04 33.49 9.23
N MET A 342 -9.81 33.32 8.15
CA MET A 342 -9.72 34.25 7.04
C MET A 342 -10.61 35.43 7.41
N ARG A 343 -9.97 36.49 7.89
CA ARG A 343 -10.57 37.82 7.90
C ARG A 343 -10.77 38.26 6.44
N SER A 344 -11.90 38.93 6.25
CA SER A 344 -12.42 39.65 5.08
C SER A 344 -11.40 40.18 4.09
#